data_AF-A0A9W6Z7E5-F1
#
_entry.id   AF-A0A9W6Z7E5-F1
#
_cell.length_a   1.000
_cell.length_b   1.000
_cell.length_c   1.000
_cell.angle_alpha   90.00
_cell.angle_beta   90.00
_cell.angle_gamma   90.00
#
_symmetry.space_group_name_H-M   'P 1'
#
loop_
_entity.id
_entity.type
_entity.pdbx_description
1 polymer ?
#
loop_
_entity_poly.entity_id
_entity_poly.type
_entity_poly.pdbx_seq_one_letter_code
_entity_poly.pdbx_strand_id
1 'polypeptide(L)'
;MNKVKRSAPMGAEECGGAAEGYSWTQTEWEIDVKVNLEGYAGGKEGVVVNVGKRKLEVAYKIADGVDKVVLDGKLWGEVVVSECGWSVEGGELWVMLRKKKETNGRGHWAYVVDDGHRIDVEKFGPVIEELQYEGE
;
A
#
# COMPACT_ATOMS: atom_id res chain seq x y z
N MET A 1 7.48 37.53 11.71
CA MET A 1 8.17 36.56 10.81
C MET A 1 7.89 35.15 11.34
N ASN A 2 6.80 34.51 10.89
CA ASN A 2 6.47 33.15 11.32
C ASN A 2 7.41 32.16 10.63
N LYS A 3 8.37 31.63 11.37
CA LYS A 3 9.14 30.45 10.94
C LYS A 3 8.19 29.27 10.92
N VAL A 4 7.72 28.89 9.72
CA VAL A 4 7.02 27.62 9.51
C VAL A 4 8.01 26.53 9.92
N LYS A 5 7.74 25.87 11.04
CA LYS A 5 8.47 24.66 11.44
C LYS A 5 8.21 23.63 10.34
N ARG A 6 9.17 23.43 9.45
CA ARG A 6 9.17 22.27 8.55
C ARG A 6 9.26 21.05 9.45
N SER A 7 8.14 20.36 9.67
CA SER A 7 8.15 19.04 10.30
C SER A 7 9.13 18.18 9.50
N ALA A 8 9.98 17.42 10.19
CA ALA A 8 10.89 16.47 9.54
C ALA A 8 10.08 15.58 8.57
N PRO A 9 10.67 15.17 7.42
CA PRO A 9 9.99 14.21 6.56
C PRO A 9 9.68 12.96 7.38
N MET A 10 8.39 12.65 7.55
CA MET A 10 7.95 11.40 8.17
C MET A 10 8.53 10.24 7.34
N GLY A 11 9.14 9.27 8.01
CA GLY A 11 9.68 8.09 7.35
C GLY A 11 8.56 7.24 6.74
N ALA A 12 8.89 6.43 5.73
CA ALA A 12 7.91 5.56 5.05
C ALA A 12 7.15 4.62 6.01
N GLU A 13 7.82 4.23 7.09
CA GLU A 13 7.29 3.38 8.17
C GLU A 13 6.23 4.10 9.03
N GLU A 14 6.24 5.44 9.06
CA GLU A 14 5.30 6.26 9.84
C GLU A 14 4.04 6.64 9.03
N CYS A 15 4.11 6.52 7.71
CA CYS A 15 3.01 6.83 6.79
C CYS A 15 2.12 5.61 6.47
N GLY A 16 2.42 4.47 7.08
CA GLY A 16 1.73 3.20 6.87
C GLY A 16 0.54 2.94 7.81
N GLY A 17 0.00 1.73 7.71
CA GLY A 17 -1.08 1.24 8.57
C GLY A 17 -1.08 -0.27 8.70
N ALA A 18 -1.98 -0.80 9.53
CA ALA A 18 -2.15 -2.23 9.71
C ALA A 18 -3.64 -2.57 9.89
N ALA A 19 -4.08 -3.62 9.23
CA ALA A 19 -5.42 -4.18 9.30
C ALA A 19 -5.35 -5.69 9.59
N GLU A 20 -6.50 -6.36 9.58
CA GLU A 20 -6.54 -7.80 9.81
C GLU A 20 -5.84 -8.54 8.67
N GLY A 21 -4.78 -9.30 9.00
CA GLY A 21 -4.04 -10.14 8.05
C GLY A 21 -2.99 -9.42 7.19
N TYR A 22 -2.89 -8.09 7.23
CA TYR A 22 -1.85 -7.35 6.51
C TYR A 22 -1.47 -6.02 7.15
N SER A 23 -0.26 -5.55 6.86
CA SER A 23 0.19 -4.19 7.11
C SER A 23 0.75 -3.58 5.83
N TRP A 24 0.88 -2.26 5.81
CA TRP A 24 1.52 -1.58 4.71
C TRP A 24 2.31 -0.37 5.19
N THR A 25 3.37 -0.06 4.47
CA THR A 25 4.09 1.21 4.57
C THR A 25 3.99 1.93 3.23
N GLN A 26 4.28 3.23 3.20
CA GLN A 26 4.25 3.96 1.94
C GLN A 26 5.25 5.11 1.92
N THR A 27 5.81 5.34 0.73
CA THR A 27 6.53 6.55 0.37
C THR A 27 5.65 7.44 -0.50
N GLU A 28 6.24 8.47 -1.11
CA GLU A 28 5.56 9.31 -2.08
C GLU A 28 5.11 8.55 -3.32
N TRP A 29 5.86 7.53 -3.70
CA TRP A 29 5.72 6.80 -4.95
C TRP A 29 5.33 5.34 -4.79
N GLU A 30 5.54 4.75 -3.61
CA GLU A 30 5.42 3.32 -3.41
C GLU A 30 4.56 2.99 -2.21
N ILE A 31 3.95 1.81 -2.25
CA ILE A 31 3.29 1.16 -1.12
C ILE A 31 3.84 -0.25 -1.04
N ASP A 32 4.36 -0.61 0.12
CA ASP A 32 4.84 -1.95 0.42
C ASP A 32 3.83 -2.61 1.33
N VAL A 33 3.07 -3.57 0.80
CA VAL A 33 2.06 -4.34 1.53
C VAL A 33 2.69 -5.65 1.99
N LYS A 34 2.58 -5.93 3.28
CA LYS A 34 3.07 -7.14 3.93
C LYS A 34 1.89 -7.96 4.43
N VAL A 35 1.75 -9.18 3.95
CA VAL A 35 0.68 -10.12 4.31
C VAL A 35 1.28 -11.30 5.04
N ASN A 36 0.74 -11.61 6.23
CA ASN A 36 1.14 -12.80 6.97
C ASN A 36 0.37 -14.02 6.44
N LEU A 37 1.09 -15.02 5.93
CA LEU A 37 0.49 -16.22 5.35
C LEU A 37 0.25 -17.28 6.43
N GLU A 38 -0.66 -16.99 7.37
CA GLU A 38 -1.00 -17.91 8.46
C GLU A 38 -1.58 -19.23 7.95
N GLY A 39 -0.96 -20.35 8.33
CA GLY A 39 -1.41 -21.68 7.89
C GLY A 39 -1.13 -22.00 6.43
N TYR A 40 -0.27 -21.19 5.78
CA TYR A 40 0.19 -21.44 4.42
C TYR A 40 1.15 -22.63 4.38
N ALA A 41 0.76 -23.63 3.60
CA ALA A 41 1.53 -24.85 3.39
C ALA A 41 2.06 -24.99 1.96
N GLY A 42 1.87 -23.97 1.12
CA GLY A 42 2.16 -24.01 -0.32
C GLY A 42 3.53 -23.43 -0.71
N GLY A 43 3.98 -23.74 -1.93
CA GLY A 43 4.93 -22.89 -2.66
C GLY A 43 4.21 -21.75 -3.38
N LYS A 44 4.92 -20.87 -4.09
CA LYS A 44 4.39 -19.67 -4.77
C LYS A 44 3.08 -19.90 -5.56
N GLU A 45 2.87 -21.11 -6.08
CA GLU A 45 1.66 -21.57 -6.78
C GLU A 45 0.37 -21.49 -5.93
N GLY A 46 0.49 -21.56 -4.60
CA GLY A 46 -0.62 -21.43 -3.67
C GLY A 46 -0.96 -19.97 -3.34
N VAL A 47 -0.34 -18.98 -3.98
CA VAL A 47 -0.58 -17.56 -3.77
C VAL A 47 -1.09 -16.92 -5.05
N VAL A 48 -2.22 -16.22 -4.93
CA VAL A 48 -2.83 -15.43 -6.00
C VAL A 48 -2.64 -13.97 -5.67
N VAL A 49 -1.96 -13.24 -6.55
CA VAL A 49 -1.82 -11.78 -6.48
C VAL A 49 -2.20 -11.20 -7.84
N ASN A 50 -3.35 -10.54 -7.90
CA ASN A 50 -3.81 -9.85 -9.10
C ASN A 50 -3.78 -8.34 -8.87
N VAL A 51 -2.87 -7.66 -9.56
CA VAL A 51 -2.74 -6.20 -9.52
C VAL A 51 -3.38 -5.61 -10.78
N GLY A 52 -4.46 -4.87 -10.60
CA GLY A 52 -5.08 -4.05 -11.63
C GLY A 52 -4.81 -2.56 -11.40
N LYS A 53 -5.09 -1.73 -12.41
CA LYS A 53 -4.85 -0.27 -12.35
C LYS A 53 -5.44 0.41 -11.11
N ARG A 54 -6.59 -0.09 -10.63
CA ARG A 54 -7.32 0.38 -9.44
C ARG A 54 -7.90 -0.77 -8.62
N LYS A 55 -7.38 -1.99 -8.76
CA LYS A 55 -7.86 -3.17 -8.03
C LYS A 55 -6.66 -3.94 -7.50
N LEU A 56 -6.76 -4.47 -6.29
CA LEU A 56 -5.82 -5.46 -5.78
C LEU A 56 -6.62 -6.63 -5.23
N GLU A 57 -6.15 -7.83 -5.56
CA GLU A 57 -6.64 -9.07 -5.02
C GLU A 57 -5.44 -9.89 -4.53
N VAL A 58 -5.51 -10.35 -3.30
CA VAL A 58 -4.52 -11.20 -2.65
C VAL A 58 -5.25 -12.32 -1.92
N ALA A 59 -4.98 -13.55 -2.35
CA ALA A 59 -5.48 -14.76 -1.71
C ALA A 59 -4.40 -15.83 -1.66
N TYR A 60 -4.50 -16.75 -0.70
CA TYR A 60 -3.60 -17.89 -0.62
C TYR A 60 -4.29 -19.15 -0.11
N LYS A 61 -3.80 -20.31 -0.51
CA LYS A 61 -4.28 -21.61 -0.07
C LYS A 61 -3.68 -21.97 1.30
N ILE A 62 -4.53 -22.29 2.26
CA ILE A 62 -4.13 -22.83 3.56
C ILE A 62 -4.08 -24.36 3.54
N ALA A 63 -3.44 -24.97 4.54
CA ALA A 63 -3.19 -26.42 4.62
C ALA A 63 -4.43 -27.32 4.43
N ASP A 64 -5.63 -26.84 4.79
CA ASP A 64 -6.89 -27.56 4.63
C ASP A 64 -7.43 -27.54 3.18
N GLY A 65 -6.72 -26.90 2.26
CA GLY A 65 -7.10 -26.76 0.85
C GLY A 65 -8.07 -25.61 0.57
N VAL A 66 -8.49 -24.88 1.61
CA VAL A 66 -9.35 -23.68 1.53
C VAL A 66 -8.54 -22.46 1.11
N ASP A 67 -9.11 -21.61 0.27
CA ASP A 67 -8.51 -20.33 -0.11
C ASP A 67 -8.87 -19.24 0.92
N LYS A 68 -7.86 -18.56 1.48
CA LYS A 68 -8.01 -17.39 2.36
C LYS A 68 -7.78 -16.13 1.54
N VAL A 69 -8.81 -15.29 1.44
CA VAL A 69 -8.75 -13.97 0.80
C VAL A 69 -8.36 -12.95 1.86
N VAL A 70 -7.28 -12.20 1.64
CA VAL A 70 -6.82 -11.14 2.55
C VAL A 70 -7.18 -9.77 2.03
N LEU A 71 -7.06 -9.57 0.72
CA LEU A 71 -7.39 -8.32 0.05
C LEU A 71 -8.22 -8.66 -1.18
N ASP A 72 -9.40 -8.08 -1.32
CA ASP A 72 -10.12 -8.04 -2.59
C ASP A 72 -10.88 -6.71 -2.65
N GLY A 73 -10.39 -5.78 -3.44
CA GLY A 73 -11.03 -4.48 -3.47
C GLY A 73 -10.37 -3.46 -4.37
N LYS A 74 -11.02 -2.29 -4.40
CA LYS A 74 -10.56 -1.13 -5.17
C LYS A 74 -9.44 -0.42 -4.42
N LEU A 75 -8.36 -0.12 -5.13
CA LEU A 75 -7.25 0.67 -4.61
C LEU A 75 -7.67 2.13 -4.37
N TRP A 76 -7.05 2.80 -3.40
CA TRP A 76 -7.27 4.24 -3.14
C TRP A 76 -6.93 5.08 -4.37
N GLY A 77 -5.79 4.81 -5.01
CA GLY A 77 -5.30 5.51 -6.20
C GLY A 77 -5.01 4.60 -7.39
N GLU A 78 -4.54 5.20 -8.49
CA GLU A 78 -4.06 4.43 -9.64
C GLU A 78 -2.61 3.98 -9.42
N VAL A 79 -2.29 2.78 -9.90
CA VAL A 79 -0.93 2.22 -9.91
C VAL A 79 -0.43 2.02 -11.34
N VAL A 80 0.89 2.00 -11.50
CA VAL A 80 1.55 1.56 -12.74
C VAL A 80 1.74 0.05 -12.65
N VAL A 81 0.77 -0.70 -13.19
CA VAL A 81 0.70 -2.17 -13.03
C VAL A 81 1.98 -2.88 -13.47
N SER A 82 2.64 -2.42 -14.54
CA SER A 82 3.89 -3.01 -15.03
C SER A 82 5.09 -2.83 -14.10
N GLU A 83 5.02 -1.87 -13.18
CA GLU A 83 6.05 -1.58 -12.17
C GLU A 83 5.66 -2.13 -10.79
N CYS A 84 4.51 -2.78 -10.66
CA CYS A 84 4.13 -3.47 -9.43
C CYS A 84 4.77 -4.87 -9.42
N GLY A 85 5.10 -5.36 -8.23
CA GLY A 85 5.73 -6.66 -8.06
C GLY A 85 5.33 -7.32 -6.75
N TRP A 86 5.56 -8.62 -6.65
CA TRP A 86 5.35 -9.35 -5.41
C TRP A 86 6.32 -10.52 -5.25
N SER A 87 6.62 -10.86 -4.00
CA SER A 87 7.48 -11.98 -3.62
C SER A 87 6.95 -12.65 -2.35
N VAL A 88 7.25 -13.93 -2.19
CA VAL A 88 6.92 -14.70 -0.99
C VAL A 88 8.20 -15.23 -0.41
N GLU A 89 8.47 -14.91 0.85
CA GLU A 89 9.65 -15.36 1.57
C GLU A 89 9.30 -15.60 3.04
N GLY A 90 9.74 -16.73 3.61
CA GLY A 90 9.59 -16.97 5.06
C GLY A 90 8.16 -17.03 5.59
N GLY A 91 7.16 -17.33 4.75
CA GLY A 91 5.74 -17.31 5.15
C GLY A 91 5.11 -15.91 5.12
N GLU A 92 5.80 -14.94 4.51
CA GLU A 92 5.32 -13.58 4.35
C GLU A 92 5.24 -13.25 2.85
N LEU A 93 4.12 -12.67 2.44
CA LEU A 93 3.93 -12.14 1.10
C LEU A 93 4.18 -10.63 1.12
N TRP A 94 5.05 -10.18 0.23
CA TRP A 94 5.37 -8.78 0.01
C TRP A 94 4.80 -8.37 -1.35
N VAL A 95 3.98 -7.32 -1.38
CA VAL A 95 3.43 -6.74 -2.60
C VAL A 95 3.84 -5.28 -2.66
N MET A 96 4.66 -4.92 -3.65
CA MET A 96 5.06 -3.55 -3.92
C MET A 96 4.16 -2.98 -5.01
N LEU A 97 3.53 -1.84 -4.71
CA LEU A 97 2.68 -1.10 -5.63
C LEU A 97 3.34 0.23 -6.00
N ARG A 98 3.60 0.43 -7.29
CA ARG A 98 4.07 1.72 -7.81
C ARG A 98 2.88 2.64 -8.06
N LYS A 99 2.78 3.73 -7.28
CA LYS A 99 1.77 4.77 -7.46
C LYS A 99 1.97 5.48 -8.81
N LYS A 100 0.86 5.76 -9.49
CA LYS A 100 0.89 6.51 -10.75
C LYS A 100 1.04 8.03 -10.55
N LYS A 101 0.60 8.55 -9.41
CA LYS A 101 0.77 9.96 -9.00
C LYS A 101 1.44 9.97 -7.64
N GLU A 102 2.43 10.85 -7.46
CA GLU A 102 3.05 11.07 -6.16
C GLU A 102 2.02 11.57 -5.13
N THR A 103 2.27 11.20 -3.88
CA THR A 103 1.44 11.57 -2.74
C THR A 103 2.34 12.03 -1.61
N ASN A 104 1.94 13.00 -0.80
CA ASN A 104 2.70 13.40 0.38
C ASN A 104 1.72 13.88 1.45
N GLY A 105 2.12 13.76 2.71
CA GLY A 105 1.34 14.29 3.82
C GLY A 105 -0.09 13.74 3.82
N ARG A 106 -1.07 14.63 3.94
CA ARG A 106 -2.51 14.28 3.92
C ARG A 106 -3.00 13.68 2.60
N GLY A 107 -2.19 13.73 1.55
CA GLY A 107 -2.48 13.15 0.23
C GLY A 107 -2.05 11.70 0.11
N HIS A 108 -1.37 11.14 1.13
CA HIS A 108 -1.06 9.72 1.18
C HIS A 108 -2.31 8.84 1.21
N TRP A 109 -2.11 7.58 0.84
CA TRP A 109 -3.21 6.63 0.77
C TRP A 109 -3.66 6.29 2.19
N ALA A 110 -4.90 6.64 2.50
CA ALA A 110 -5.50 6.31 3.78
C ALA A 110 -5.78 4.81 3.93
N TYR A 111 -5.76 4.05 2.85
CA TYR A 111 -6.00 2.61 2.84
C TYR A 111 -5.40 1.99 1.57
N VAL A 112 -5.12 0.69 1.59
CA VAL A 112 -4.67 -0.05 0.40
C VAL A 112 -5.87 -0.40 -0.47
N VAL A 113 -6.86 -1.09 0.09
CA VAL A 113 -8.14 -1.45 -0.54
C VAL A 113 -9.31 -0.87 0.24
N ASP A 114 -10.41 -0.56 -0.45
CA ASP A 114 -11.63 -0.03 0.17
C ASP A 114 -12.43 -1.13 0.90
N ASP A 115 -11.91 -1.57 2.06
CA ASP A 115 -12.51 -2.58 2.95
C ASP A 115 -13.01 -1.96 4.29
N GLY A 116 -13.17 -0.63 4.33
CA GLY A 116 -13.60 0.10 5.52
C GLY A 116 -12.50 0.41 6.54
N HIS A 117 -11.33 -0.21 6.44
CA HIS A 117 -10.16 0.15 7.27
C HIS A 117 -9.40 1.35 6.68
N ARG A 118 -9.16 2.40 7.47
CA ARG A 118 -8.48 3.63 7.03
C ARG A 118 -7.59 4.21 8.14
N ILE A 119 -6.41 4.72 7.76
CA ILE A 119 -5.54 5.51 8.64
C ILE A 119 -5.91 7.00 8.59
N ASP A 120 -5.61 7.70 9.68
CA ASP A 120 -5.88 9.12 9.82
C ASP A 120 -4.76 9.97 9.19
N VAL A 121 -4.82 10.12 7.87
CA VAL A 121 -3.81 10.86 7.10
C VAL A 121 -3.80 12.36 7.41
N GLU A 122 -4.82 12.89 8.10
CA GLU A 122 -4.89 14.32 8.49
C GLU A 122 -3.77 14.73 9.45
N LYS A 123 -3.23 13.76 10.19
CA LYS A 123 -2.07 13.95 11.08
C LYS A 123 -0.77 14.13 10.32
N PHE A 124 -0.75 13.78 9.04
CA PHE A 124 0.42 13.94 8.19
C PHE A 124 0.56 15.40 7.74
N GLY A 125 1.78 15.77 7.31
CA GLY A 125 2.12 17.12 6.85
C GLY A 125 1.28 17.64 5.67
N PRO A 126 1.56 18.84 5.14
CA PRO A 126 0.82 19.37 3.99
C PRO A 126 0.90 18.43 2.77
N VAL A 127 -0.11 18.49 1.91
CA VAL A 127 -0.10 17.76 0.63
C VAL A 127 0.96 18.36 -0.30
N ILE A 128 1.39 17.58 -1.29
CA ILE A 128 2.20 18.12 -2.39
C ILE A 128 1.41 19.26 -3.03
N GLU A 129 1.90 20.49 -2.89
CA GLU A 129 1.48 21.58 -3.76
C GLU A 129 2.04 21.23 -5.14
N GLU A 130 1.16 20.83 -6.06
CA GLU A 130 1.50 20.68 -7.47
C GLU A 130 2.09 22.03 -7.90
N LEU A 131 3.43 22.11 -7.99
CA LEU A 131 4.11 23.32 -8.43
C LEU A 131 3.58 23.62 -9.82
N GLN A 132 2.65 24.58 -9.91
CA GLN A 132 2.27 25.17 -11.18
C GLN A 132 3.52 25.88 -11.67
N TYR A 133 4.28 25.20 -12.54
CA TYR A 133 5.22 25.88 -13.42
C TYR A 133 4.36 26.74 -14.35
N GLU A 134 4.09 27.97 -13.92
CA GLU A 134 3.73 29.03 -14.86
C GLU A 134 4.98 29.24 -15.72
N GLY A 135 4.93 28.71 -16.95
CA GLY A 135 5.97 28.90 -17.93
C GLY A 135 6.12 30.39 -18.23
N GLU A 136 7.32 30.90 -18.02
CA GLU A 136 7.76 32.21 -18.49
C GLU A 136 8.08 32.16 -19.99
#